data_AF-A0A9E3JVX6-F1
#
_entry.id   AF-A0A9E3JVX6-F1
#
_cell.length_a   1.000
_cell.length_b   1.000
_cell.length_c   1.000
_cell.angle_alpha   90.00
_cell.angle_beta   90.00
_cell.angle_gamma   90.00
#
_symmetry.space_group_name_H-M   'P 1'
#
loop_
_entity.id
_entity.type
_entity.pdbx_description
1 polymer ?
#
loop_
_entity_poly.entity_id
_entity_poly.type
_entity_poly.pdbx_seq_one_letter_code
_entity_poly.pdbx_strand_id
1 'polypeptide(L)'
;TQARTGAALWWSEGIATFGLMTTIIGCSRTRPAATPYAAALFIVAGYWFTASSSFANPALTLARAVTDTCAGIRLADVPGYVLAQLAGGAAATVVFGWLYPRAPAVQVPISVGANW
;
A
#
# COMPACT_ATOMS: atom_id res chain seq x y z
N THR A 1 20.57 -25.37 0.89
CA THR A 1 19.31 -25.63 1.62
C THR A 1 18.90 -24.36 2.36
N GLN A 2 18.14 -23.47 1.70
CA GLN A 2 17.63 -22.24 2.31
C GLN A 2 16.28 -22.52 2.97
N ALA A 3 16.31 -22.88 4.25
CA ALA A 3 15.15 -22.77 5.11
C ALA A 3 14.96 -21.29 5.47
N ARG A 4 14.19 -20.54 4.67
CA ARG A 4 13.73 -19.19 5.01
C ARG A 4 12.21 -19.15 4.94
N THR A 5 11.65 -19.53 6.07
CA THR A 5 10.25 -19.52 6.47
C THR A 5 9.56 -18.19 6.21
N GLY A 6 8.27 -18.27 5.82
CA GLY A 6 7.43 -17.16 5.35
C GLY A 6 7.31 -15.93 6.26
N ALA A 7 7.68 -16.02 7.55
CA ALA A 7 7.57 -14.91 8.49
C ALA A 7 8.40 -13.68 8.10
N ALA A 8 9.63 -13.86 7.62
CA ALA A 8 10.47 -12.74 7.18
C ALA A 8 9.90 -12.05 5.93
N LEU A 9 9.24 -12.84 5.06
CA LEU A 9 8.59 -12.35 3.86
C LEU A 9 7.27 -11.62 4.17
N TRP A 10 6.49 -12.13 5.13
CA TRP A 10 5.28 -11.45 5.61
C TRP A 10 5.65 -10.12 6.26
N TRP A 11 6.71 -10.08 7.07
CA TRP A 11 7.17 -8.85 7.70
C TRP A 11 7.64 -7.80 6.68
N SER A 12 8.36 -8.22 5.63
CA SER A 12 8.80 -7.30 4.57
C SER A 12 7.64 -6.71 3.77
N GLU A 13 6.56 -7.46 3.57
CA GLU A 13 5.33 -6.95 2.92
C GLU A 13 4.58 -5.94 3.79
N GLY A 14 4.56 -6.15 5.11
CA GLY A 14 4.00 -5.17 6.03
C GLY A 14 4.73 -3.83 5.94
N ILE A 15 6.07 -3.86 5.95
CA ILE A 15 6.91 -2.65 5.80
C ILE A 15 6.72 -2.01 4.41
N ALA A 16 6.70 -2.83 3.35
CA ALA A 16 6.47 -2.36 2.00
C ALA A 16 5.13 -1.63 1.86
N THR A 17 4.05 -2.22 2.37
CA THR A 17 2.71 -1.64 2.30
C THR A 17 2.59 -0.39 3.15
N PHE A 18 3.22 -0.39 4.33
CA PHE A 18 3.28 0.78 5.20
C PHE A 18 3.95 1.97 4.51
N GLY A 19 5.12 1.76 3.90
CA GLY A 19 5.85 2.83 3.20
C GLY A 19 5.12 3.32 1.94
N LEU A 20 4.47 2.42 1.19
CA LEU A 20 3.67 2.79 0.02
C LEU A 20 2.49 3.68 0.43
N MET A 21 1.72 3.26 1.43
CA MET A 21 0.58 4.03 1.94
C MET A 21 1.00 5.38 2.51
N THR A 22 2.13 5.41 3.23
CA THR A 22 2.74 6.65 3.71
C THR A 22 3.05 7.61 2.55
N THR A 23 3.69 7.11 1.50
CA THR A 23 4.03 7.89 0.30
C THR A 23 2.77 8.44 -0.38
N ILE A 24 1.75 7.59 -0.55
CA ILE A 24 0.48 7.98 -1.16
C ILE A 24 -0.22 9.05 -0.32
N ILE A 25 -0.38 8.83 0.99
CA ILE A 25 -1.07 9.78 1.87
C ILE A 25 -0.33 11.12 1.89
N GLY A 26 1.00 11.10 2.08
CA GLY A 26 1.83 12.31 2.11
C GLY A 26 1.77 13.11 0.80
N CYS A 27 1.95 12.45 -0.36
CA CYS A 27 1.87 13.11 -1.66
C CYS A 27 0.45 13.60 -1.98
N SER A 28 -0.58 12.81 -1.68
CA SER A 28 -1.98 13.19 -1.94
C SER A 28 -2.42 14.45 -1.20
N ARG A 29 -1.78 14.77 -0.06
CA ARG A 29 -2.10 15.92 0.78
C ARG A 29 -1.22 17.14 0.51
N THR A 30 -0.01 16.93 -0.03
CA THR A 30 0.96 18.02 -0.28
C THR A 30 1.06 18.39 -1.76
N ARG A 31 1.10 17.40 -2.66
CA ARG A 31 1.17 17.56 -4.12
C ARG A 31 0.38 16.45 -4.82
N PRO A 32 -0.96 16.56 -4.91
CA PRO A 32 -1.81 15.50 -5.47
C PRO A 32 -1.37 15.03 -6.87
N ALA A 33 -0.92 15.94 -7.73
CA ALA A 33 -0.44 15.64 -9.08
C ALA A 33 0.81 14.74 -9.11
N ALA A 34 1.63 14.75 -8.06
CA ALA A 34 2.85 13.95 -7.97
C ALA A 34 2.62 12.52 -7.42
N THR A 35 1.44 12.27 -6.82
CA THR A 35 1.10 10.99 -6.17
C THR A 35 1.37 9.74 -7.01
N PRO A 36 0.93 9.65 -8.29
CA PRO A 36 1.17 8.43 -9.08
C PRO A 36 2.66 8.18 -9.35
N TYR A 37 3.44 9.24 -9.57
CA TYR A 37 4.88 9.13 -9.78
C TYR A 37 5.60 8.68 -8.51
N ALA A 38 5.22 9.25 -7.36
CA ALA A 38 5.79 8.88 -6.06
C ALA A 38 5.48 7.43 -5.69
N ALA A 39 4.25 6.97 -5.94
CA ALA A 39 3.86 5.58 -5.73
C ALA A 39 4.68 4.62 -6.61
N ALA A 40 4.86 4.93 -7.90
CA ALA A 40 5.66 4.11 -8.82
C ALA A 40 7.13 4.04 -8.39
N LEU A 41 7.73 5.19 -8.03
CA LEU A 41 9.10 5.25 -7.51
C LEU A 41 9.26 4.43 -6.22
N PHE A 42 8.27 4.46 -5.33
CA PHE A 42 8.30 3.67 -4.10
C PHE A 42 8.32 2.17 -4.39
N ILE A 43 7.49 1.69 -5.33
CA ILE A 43 7.49 0.27 -5.73
C ILE A 43 8.85 -0.13 -6.33
N VAL A 44 9.43 0.70 -7.20
CA VAL A 44 10.76 0.45 -7.76
C VAL A 44 11.82 0.38 -6.65
N ALA A 45 11.79 1.30 -5.70
CA ALA A 45 12.68 1.24 -4.54
C ALA A 45 12.46 -0.04 -3.71
N GLY A 46 11.20 -0.40 -3.46
CA GLY A 46 10.78 -1.59 -2.72
C GLY A 46 11.38 -2.88 -3.26
N TYR A 47 11.57 -2.97 -4.58
CA TYR A 47 12.25 -4.10 -5.21
C TYR A 47 13.70 -4.28 -4.72
N TRP A 48 14.41 -3.19 -4.42
CA TRP A 48 15.81 -3.20 -4.00
C TRP A 48 15.98 -3.33 -2.48
N PHE A 49 15.05 -2.78 -1.68
CA PHE A 49 15.21 -2.75 -0.22
C PHE A 49 14.36 -3.77 0.55
N THR A 50 13.40 -4.46 -0.08
CA THR A 50 12.55 -5.45 0.60
C THR A 50 12.92 -6.88 0.23
N ALA A 51 12.89 -7.79 1.22
CA ALA A 51 13.23 -9.19 1.04
C ALA A 51 12.23 -9.99 0.17
N SER A 52 10.99 -9.48 -0.02
CA SER A 52 9.91 -10.12 -0.78
C SER A 52 9.67 -9.54 -2.18
N SER A 53 10.48 -8.57 -2.61
CA SER A 53 10.26 -7.80 -3.86
C SER A 53 8.98 -6.93 -3.86
N SER A 54 8.43 -6.59 -2.69
CA SER A 54 7.35 -5.61 -2.46
C SER A 54 6.11 -5.80 -3.35
N PHE A 55 5.25 -6.76 -3.04
CA PHE A 55 3.96 -6.88 -3.74
C PHE A 55 2.99 -5.77 -3.32
N ALA A 56 2.88 -5.50 -2.01
CA ALA A 56 2.10 -4.40 -1.42
C ALA A 56 0.68 -4.22 -2.02
N ASN A 57 0.12 -5.31 -2.53
CA ASN A 57 -1.11 -5.34 -3.31
C ASN A 57 -1.71 -6.75 -3.24
N PRO A 58 -2.82 -6.96 -2.52
CA PRO A 58 -3.38 -8.28 -2.31
C PRO A 58 -3.91 -8.91 -3.61
N ALA A 59 -4.35 -8.10 -4.59
CA ALA A 59 -4.76 -8.59 -5.90
C ALA A 59 -3.56 -9.14 -6.70
N LEU A 60 -2.39 -8.49 -6.58
CA LEU A 60 -1.16 -8.96 -7.22
C LEU A 60 -0.63 -10.24 -6.55
N THR A 61 -0.71 -10.34 -5.22
CA THR A 61 -0.36 -11.55 -4.47
C THR A 61 -1.21 -12.74 -4.90
N LEU A 62 -2.52 -12.55 -5.10
CA LEU A 62 -3.41 -13.59 -5.64
C LEU A 62 -3.05 -13.98 -7.06
N ALA A 63 -2.79 -13.01 -7.95
CA ALA A 63 -2.41 -13.29 -9.34
C ALA A 63 -1.11 -14.12 -9.45
N ARG A 64 -0.13 -13.86 -8.56
CA ARG A 64 1.13 -14.62 -8.46
C ARG A 64 0.96 -16.01 -7.86
N ALA A 65 -0.07 -16.24 -7.07
CA ALA A 65 -0.37 -17.55 -6.49
C ALA A 65 -1.05 -18.50 -7.51
N VAL A 66 -1.70 -17.94 -8.53
CA VAL A 66 -2.41 -18.69 -9.59
C VAL A 66 -1.51 -18.98 -10.81
N THR A 67 -0.29 -18.43 -10.85
CA THR A 67 0.66 -18.64 -11.96
C THR A 67 1.88 -19.46 -11.55
N ASP A 68 2.08 -20.62 -12.19
CA ASP A 68 3.25 -21.50 -12.01
C ASP A 68 4.51 -20.96 -12.71
N THR A 69 5.03 -19.82 -12.23
CA THR A 69 6.31 -19.24 -12.70
C THR A 69 7.37 -19.23 -11.60
N CYS A 70 8.65 -18.98 -11.93
CA CYS A 70 9.78 -18.94 -10.96
C CYS A 70 9.64 -17.93 -9.79
N ALA A 71 8.55 -17.16 -9.75
CA ALA A 71 8.19 -16.21 -8.69
C ALA A 71 6.81 -16.52 -8.07
N GLY A 72 6.30 -17.75 -8.24
CA GLY A 72 5.04 -18.22 -7.67
C GLY A 72 5.11 -18.39 -6.16
N ILE A 73 4.12 -17.85 -5.45
CA ILE A 73 3.96 -17.98 -4.00
C ILE A 73 3.11 -19.23 -3.74
N ARG A 74 3.46 -20.05 -2.74
CA ARG A 74 2.61 -21.20 -2.36
C ARG A 74 1.24 -20.66 -1.94
N LEU A 75 0.16 -21.24 -2.46
CA LEU A 75 -1.21 -20.81 -2.15
C LEU A 75 -1.48 -20.72 -0.64
N ALA A 76 -0.85 -21.59 0.14
CA ALA A 76 -0.93 -21.63 1.60
C ALA A 76 -0.34 -20.38 2.31
N ASP A 77 0.61 -19.68 1.68
CA ASP A 77 1.26 -18.50 2.26
C ASP A 77 0.52 -17.19 1.94
N VAL A 78 -0.38 -17.20 0.95
CA VAL A 78 -1.18 -16.04 0.50
C VAL A 78 -1.91 -15.32 1.66
N PRO A 79 -2.59 -16.03 2.59
CA PRO A 79 -3.26 -15.36 3.70
C PRO A 79 -2.31 -14.57 4.59
N GLY A 80 -1.08 -15.07 4.81
CA GLY A 80 -0.07 -14.38 5.62
C GLY A 80 0.41 -13.07 4.98
N TYR A 81 0.60 -13.07 3.65
CA TYR A 81 0.93 -11.86 2.89
C TYR A 81 -0.20 -10.83 2.94
N VAL A 82 -1.44 -11.25 2.69
CA VAL A 82 -2.61 -10.36 2.70
C VAL A 82 -2.81 -9.73 4.07
N LEU A 83 -2.71 -10.52 5.15
CA LEU A 83 -2.83 -10.00 6.51
C LEU A 83 -1.72 -8.99 6.84
N ALA A 84 -0.48 -9.26 6.43
CA ALA A 84 0.61 -8.32 6.65
C ALA A 84 0.43 -7.01 5.87
N GLN A 85 -0.04 -7.08 4.62
CA GLN A 85 -0.33 -5.90 3.80
C GLN A 85 -1.47 -5.07 4.41
N LEU A 86 -2.56 -5.72 4.85
CA LEU A 86 -3.67 -5.05 5.53
C LEU A 86 -3.20 -4.38 6.83
N ALA A 87 -2.39 -5.08 7.64
CA ALA A 87 -1.84 -4.52 8.87
C ALA A 87 -0.93 -3.30 8.60
N GLY A 88 -0.02 -3.41 7.63
CA GLY A 88 0.88 -2.32 7.24
C GLY A 88 0.13 -1.10 6.68
N GLY A 89 -0.86 -1.34 5.82
CA GLY A 89 -1.70 -0.27 5.26
C GLY A 89 -2.58 0.41 6.30
N ALA A 90 -3.17 -0.36 7.22
CA ALA A 90 -3.95 0.18 8.33
C ALA A 90 -3.09 1.02 9.27
N ALA A 91 -1.91 0.53 9.66
CA ALA A 91 -0.97 1.26 10.50
C ALA A 91 -0.54 2.59 9.86
N ALA A 92 -0.19 2.57 8.57
CA ALA A 92 0.15 3.79 7.84
C ALA A 92 -1.02 4.78 7.78
N THR A 93 -2.23 4.29 7.55
CA THR A 93 -3.43 5.14 7.48
C THR A 93 -3.71 5.82 8.81
N VAL A 94 -3.57 5.13 9.94
CA VAL A 94 -3.74 5.71 11.28
C VAL A 94 -2.65 6.74 11.55
N VAL A 95 -1.38 6.37 11.39
CA VAL A 95 -0.23 7.22 11.74
C VAL A 95 -0.19 8.46 10.86
N PHE A 96 -0.27 8.31 9.54
CA PHE A 96 -0.20 9.45 8.62
C PHE A 96 -1.54 10.18 8.51
N GLY A 97 -2.66 9.53 8.82
CA GLY A 97 -3.93 10.19 9.07
C GLY A 97 -3.83 11.25 10.18
N TRP A 98 -3.16 10.91 11.27
CA TRP A 98 -2.89 11.82 12.38
C TRP A 98 -1.80 12.85 12.05
N LEU A 99 -0.69 12.44 11.43
CA LEU A 99 0.45 13.33 11.14
C LEU A 99 0.14 14.38 10.06
N TYR A 100 -0.75 14.08 9.12
CA TYR A 100 -1.17 15.01 8.05
C TYR A 100 -2.69 15.22 8.05
N PRO A 101 -3.28 15.92 9.03
CA PRO A 101 -4.73 16.12 9.06
C PRO A 101 -5.27 16.72 7.75
N ARG A 102 -6.45 16.28 7.30
CA ARG A 102 -7.12 16.92 6.16
C ARG A 102 -7.56 18.33 6.57
N ALA A 103 -7.36 19.30 5.68
CA ALA A 103 -8.00 20.60 5.85
C ALA A 103 -9.53 20.40 5.95
N PRO A 104 -10.24 21.15 6.82
CA PRO A 104 -11.69 21.11 6.90
C PRO A 104 -12.28 21.31 5.50
N ALA A 105 -13.25 20.47 5.12
CA ALA A 105 -13.95 20.65 3.86
C ALA A 105 -14.66 22.02 3.89
N VAL A 106 -14.32 22.91 2.96
CA VAL A 106 -15.06 24.16 2.78
C VAL A 106 -16.46 23.76 2.32
N GLN A 107 -17.45 23.97 3.19
CA GLN A 107 -18.84 23.81 2.84
C GLN A 107 -19.18 24.88 1.80
N VAL A 108 -19.28 24.50 0.53
CA VAL A 108 -19.83 25.37 -0.50
C VAL A 108 -21.33 25.46 -0.22
N PRO A 109 -21.90 26.64 0.09
CA PRO A 109 -23.33 26.78 0.23
C PRO A 109 -23.97 26.35 -1.07
N ILE A 110 -24.77 25.29 -1.02
CA ILE A 110 -25.65 24.90 -2.13
C ILE A 110 -26.69 26.01 -2.26
N SER A 111 -26.43 26.97 -3.13
CA SER A 111 -27.43 27.91 -3.63
C SER A 111 -28.41 27.10 -4.49
N VAL A 112 -29.35 26.43 -3.83
CA VAL A 112 -30.53 25.89 -4.48
C VAL A 112 -31.25 27.10 -5.08
N GLY A 113 -31.13 27.25 -6.40
CA GLY A 113 -31.76 28.32 -7.15
C GLY A 113 -33.27 28.26 -6.95
N ALA A 114 -33.77 29.09 -6.04
CA ALA A 114 -35.17 29.42 -5.92
C ALA A 114 -35.46 30.53 -6.94
N ASN A 115 -35.63 30.15 -8.19
CA ASN A 115 -36.17 31.01 -9.23
C ASN A 115 -36.95 30.16 -10.25
N TRP A 116 -38.14 29.75 -9.81
CA TRP A 116 -39.32 29.65 -10.67
C TRP A 116 -39.75 31.05 -11.08
#